data_AF-A0A7I8EP12-F1
#
_entry.id   AF-A0A7I8EP12-F1
#
_cell.length_a   1.000
_cell.length_b   1.000
_cell.length_c   1.000
_cell.angle_alpha   90.00
_cell.angle_beta   90.00
_cell.angle_gamma   90.00
#
_symmetry.space_group_name_H-M   'P 1'
#
loop_
_entity.id
_entity.type
_entity.pdbx_description
1 polymer ?
#
loop_
_entity_poly.entity_id
_entity_poly.type
_entity_poly.pdbx_seq_one_letter_code
_entity_poly.pdbx_strand_id
1 'polypeptide(L)'
;MTTITVSTKVLREKARLIRSLLDESKTAHQNLWGQMSATAGMLPSDLCSTHEYANNPWNSAIATHYENYYQLARAMEDAADAYERGDKNYQISFTPSN
;
A
#
# COMPACT_ATOMS: atom_id res chain seq x y z
N MET A 1 -29.38 -9.35 16.51
CA MET A 1 -28.16 -9.20 15.68
C MET A 1 -28.49 -8.25 14.55
N THR A 2 -27.85 -7.10 14.49
CA THR A 2 -28.01 -6.16 13.37
C THR A 2 -27.24 -6.72 12.19
N THR A 3 -27.95 -7.22 11.18
CA THR A 3 -27.33 -7.67 9.94
C THR A 3 -26.78 -6.42 9.26
N ILE A 4 -25.49 -6.16 9.41
CA ILE A 4 -24.80 -5.16 8.61
C ILE A 4 -24.82 -5.73 7.19
N THR A 5 -25.76 -5.27 6.37
CA THR A 5 -25.76 -5.56 4.94
C THR A 5 -24.54 -4.85 4.35
N VAL A 6 -23.40 -5.54 4.35
CA VAL A 6 -22.20 -5.06 3.66
C VAL A 6 -22.55 -5.06 2.17
N SER A 7 -22.92 -3.90 1.65
CA SER A 7 -23.17 -3.73 0.22
C SER A 7 -21.86 -3.89 -0.53
N THR A 8 -21.86 -4.61 -1.65
CA THR A 8 -20.71 -4.73 -2.56
C THR A 8 -20.20 -3.35 -3.00
N LYS A 9 -21.10 -2.36 -3.10
CA LYS A 9 -20.75 -0.95 -3.34
C LYS A 9 -19.83 -0.37 -2.26
N VAL A 10 -20.05 -0.71 -0.99
CA VAL A 10 -19.22 -0.23 0.14
C VAL A 10 -17.84 -0.88 0.11
N LEU A 11 -17.74 -2.16 -0.23
CA LEU A 11 -16.44 -2.84 -0.38
C LEU A 11 -15.61 -2.23 -1.52
N ARG A 12 -16.24 -1.97 -2.67
CA ARG A 12 -15.57 -1.30 -3.79
C ARG A 12 -15.15 0.13 -3.46
N GLU A 13 -16.00 0.88 -2.76
CA GLU A 13 -15.63 2.23 -2.35
C GLU A 13 -14.44 2.22 -1.37
N LYS A 14 -14.39 1.25 -0.44
CA LYS A 14 -13.22 1.06 0.44
C LYS A 14 -11.96 0.71 -0.35
N ALA A 15 -12.04 -0.20 -1.31
CA ALA A 15 -10.92 -0.54 -2.19
C ALA A 15 -10.42 0.69 -2.97
N ARG A 16 -11.34 1.49 -3.52
CA ARG A 16 -11.03 2.75 -4.21
C ARG A 16 -10.32 3.76 -3.30
N LEU A 17 -10.84 3.95 -2.08
CA LEU A 17 -10.23 4.85 -1.09
C LEU A 17 -8.83 4.40 -0.69
N ILE A 18 -8.62 3.10 -0.46
CA ILE A 18 -7.29 2.55 -0.17
C ILE A 18 -6.33 2.88 -1.32
N ARG A 19 -6.70 2.61 -2.58
CA ARG A 19 -5.85 2.91 -3.74
C ARG A 19 -5.52 4.40 -3.86
N SER A 20 -6.51 5.28 -3.69
CA SER A 20 -6.30 6.73 -3.71
C SER A 20 -5.29 7.18 -2.65
N LEU A 21 -5.42 6.67 -1.42
CA LEU A 21 -4.49 6.98 -0.33
C LEU A 21 -3.09 6.43 -0.60
N LEU A 22 -2.96 5.28 -1.26
CA LEU A 22 -1.66 4.72 -1.65
C LEU A 22 -0.96 5.56 -2.71
N ASP A 23 -1.69 6.01 -3.74
CA ASP A 23 -1.14 6.84 -4.81
C ASP A 23 -0.63 8.19 -4.26
N GLU A 24 -1.41 8.80 -3.37
CA GLU A 24 -1.02 10.02 -2.64
C GLU A 24 0.22 9.76 -1.76
N SER A 25 0.20 8.69 -0.98
CA SER A 25 1.31 8.31 -0.11
C SER A 25 2.59 7.99 -0.89
N LYS A 26 2.50 7.32 -2.04
CA LYS A 26 3.63 6.99 -2.92
C LYS A 26 4.36 8.21 -3.40
N THR A 27 3.59 9.18 -3.87
CA THR A 27 4.13 10.46 -4.31
C THR A 27 4.78 11.19 -3.14
N ALA A 28 4.13 11.21 -1.96
CA ALA A 28 4.66 11.86 -0.77
C ALA A 28 5.98 11.24 -0.28
N HIS A 29 6.06 9.92 -0.17
CA HIS A 29 7.28 9.24 0.27
C HIS A 29 8.43 9.41 -0.72
N GLN A 30 8.17 9.30 -2.03
CA GLN A 30 9.18 9.54 -3.07
C GLN A 30 9.73 10.97 -3.01
N ASN A 31 8.85 11.96 -2.82
CA ASN A 31 9.27 13.36 -2.67
C ASN A 31 10.09 13.59 -1.41
N LEU A 32 9.67 13.04 -0.27
CA LEU A 32 10.39 13.15 1.00
C LEU A 32 11.79 12.53 0.90
N TRP A 33 11.90 11.34 0.32
CA TRP A 33 13.20 10.69 0.14
C TRP A 33 14.10 11.42 -0.87
N GLY A 34 13.52 11.97 -1.93
CA GLY A 34 14.24 12.85 -2.86
C GLY A 34 14.84 14.07 -2.16
N GLN A 35 14.07 14.72 -1.26
CA GLN A 35 14.55 15.86 -0.46
C GLN A 35 15.66 15.46 0.52
N MET A 36 15.50 14.33 1.22
CA MET A 36 16.52 13.79 2.12
C MET A 36 17.81 13.46 1.36
N SER A 37 17.68 12.83 0.20
CA SER A 37 18.82 12.46 -0.65
C SER A 37 19.53 13.66 -1.24
N ALA A 38 18.81 14.71 -1.62
CA ALA A 38 19.42 15.97 -2.04
C ALA A 38 20.25 16.62 -0.92
N THR A 39 19.78 16.51 0.33
CA THR A 39 20.50 17.02 1.51
C THR A 39 21.70 16.14 1.86
N ALA A 40 21.62 14.83 1.61
CA ALA A 40 22.71 13.89 1.85
C ALA A 40 23.95 14.17 0.99
N GLY A 41 23.79 14.79 -0.18
CA GLY A 41 24.92 15.23 -1.02
C GLY A 41 25.81 16.31 -0.39
N MET A 42 25.37 16.93 0.72
CA MET A 42 26.17 17.88 1.50
C MET A 42 26.92 17.24 2.67
N LEU A 43 26.73 15.93 2.90
CA LEU A 43 27.40 15.20 3.97
C LEU A 43 28.86 14.86 3.60
N PRO A 44 29.73 14.70 4.61
CA PRO A 44 31.03 14.03 4.45
C PRO A 44 30.89 12.68 3.70
N SER A 45 31.93 12.27 2.96
CA SER A 45 31.86 11.15 2.02
C SER A 45 31.47 9.80 2.64
N ASP A 46 31.91 9.55 3.88
CA ASP A 46 31.56 8.39 4.70
C ASP A 46 30.06 8.36 5.04
N LEU A 47 29.50 9.50 5.43
CA LEU A 47 28.06 9.65 5.72
C LEU A 47 27.20 9.62 4.45
N CYS A 48 27.68 10.19 3.34
CA CYS A 48 27.02 10.13 2.04
C CYS A 48 26.89 8.67 1.55
N SER A 49 27.97 7.88 1.63
CA SER A 49 27.93 6.46 1.25
C SER A 49 26.95 5.66 2.10
N THR A 50 26.85 5.96 3.40
CA THR A 50 25.88 5.32 4.30
C THR A 50 24.43 5.63 3.90
N HIS A 51 24.16 6.87 3.49
CA HIS A 51 22.85 7.24 2.94
C HIS A 51 22.55 6.52 1.62
N GLU A 52 23.54 6.38 0.73
CA GLU A 52 23.38 5.62 -0.51
C GLU A 52 23.03 4.16 -0.26
N TYR A 53 23.67 3.51 0.73
CA TYR A 53 23.31 2.15 1.16
C TYR A 53 21.89 2.06 1.71
N ALA A 54 21.36 3.12 2.33
CA ALA A 54 20.01 3.16 2.86
C ALA A 54 18.92 3.24 1.76
N ASN A 55 19.27 3.59 0.52
CA ASN A 55 18.31 3.64 -0.61
C ASN A 55 17.64 2.28 -0.85
N ASN A 56 18.41 1.20 -0.86
CA ASN A 56 17.87 -0.15 -1.13
C ASN A 56 16.86 -0.62 -0.07
N PRO A 57 17.18 -0.61 1.24
CA PRO A 57 16.21 -1.01 2.26
C PRO A 57 15.01 -0.06 2.34
N TRP A 58 15.19 1.24 2.09
CA TRP A 58 14.06 2.19 1.99
C TRP A 58 13.12 1.84 0.84
N ASN A 59 13.65 1.66 -0.37
CA ASN A 59 12.86 1.29 -1.55
C ASN A 59 12.12 -0.04 -1.33
N SER A 60 12.80 -1.03 -0.73
CA SER A 60 12.21 -2.33 -0.44
C SER A 60 11.06 -2.21 0.57
N ALA A 61 11.26 -1.51 1.69
CA ALA A 61 10.23 -1.35 2.72
C ALA A 61 8.98 -0.65 2.17
N ILE A 62 9.19 0.36 1.33
CA ILE A 62 8.10 1.10 0.69
C ILE A 62 7.38 0.25 -0.36
N ALA A 63 8.11 -0.51 -1.18
CA ALA A 63 7.50 -1.43 -2.15
C ALA A 63 6.62 -2.46 -1.44
N THR A 64 7.11 -3.07 -0.35
CA THR A 64 6.35 -4.03 0.47
C THR A 64 5.11 -3.38 1.08
N HIS A 65 5.22 -2.16 1.60
CA HIS A 65 4.06 -1.41 2.09
C HIS A 65 3.00 -1.26 1.00
N TYR A 66 3.37 -0.76 -0.19
CA TYR A 66 2.40 -0.58 -1.28
C TYR A 66 1.77 -1.88 -1.76
N GLU A 67 2.57 -2.93 -1.91
CA GLU A 67 2.10 -4.24 -2.35
C GLU A 67 1.03 -4.78 -1.38
N ASN A 68 1.28 -4.67 -0.06
CA ASN A 68 0.34 -5.14 0.95
C ASN A 68 -1.03 -4.44 0.88
N TYR A 69 -1.05 -3.12 0.73
CA TYR A 69 -2.32 -2.40 0.61
C TYR A 69 -2.98 -2.58 -0.76
N TYR A 70 -2.20 -2.76 -1.82
CA TYR A 70 -2.74 -3.08 -3.14
C TYR A 70 -3.47 -4.43 -3.13
N GLN A 71 -2.84 -5.45 -2.53
CA GLN A 71 -3.46 -6.77 -2.34
C GLN A 71 -4.72 -6.69 -1.49
N LEU A 72 -4.72 -5.89 -0.41
CA LEU A 72 -5.91 -5.68 0.41
C LEU A 72 -7.06 -5.07 -0.41
N ALA A 73 -6.79 -4.01 -1.18
CA ALA A 73 -7.80 -3.38 -2.03
C ALA A 73 -8.34 -4.36 -3.07
N ARG A 74 -7.47 -5.16 -3.69
CA ARG A 74 -7.88 -6.20 -4.64
C ARG A 74 -8.76 -7.26 -3.99
N ALA A 75 -8.39 -7.76 -2.81
CA ALA A 75 -9.18 -8.78 -2.13
C ALA A 75 -10.56 -8.27 -1.69
N MET A 76 -10.70 -6.97 -1.40
CA MET A 76 -12.00 -6.33 -1.17
C MET A 76 -12.88 -6.29 -2.43
N GLU A 77 -12.29 -6.08 -3.61
CA GLU A 77 -13.00 -6.16 -4.89
C GLU A 77 -13.40 -7.60 -5.22
N ASP A 78 -12.50 -8.56 -5.04
CA ASP A 78 -12.78 -9.98 -5.26
C ASP A 78 -13.94 -10.45 -4.36
N ALA A 79 -13.98 -9.99 -3.10
CA ALA A 79 -15.08 -10.26 -2.17
C ALA A 79 -16.40 -9.64 -2.62
N ALA A 80 -16.38 -8.43 -3.20
CA ALA A 80 -17.56 -7.80 -3.76
C ALA A 80 -18.09 -8.59 -4.97
N ASP A 81 -17.20 -9.04 -5.85
CA ASP A 81 -17.54 -9.82 -7.03
C ASP A 81 -18.03 -11.23 -6.68
N ALA A 82 -17.47 -11.84 -5.64
CA ALA A 82 -17.94 -13.14 -5.13
C ALA A 82 -19.36 -13.01 -4.56
N TYR A 83 -19.62 -11.97 -3.77
CA TYR A 83 -20.94 -11.73 -3.20
C TYR A 83 -22.00 -11.47 -4.28
N GLU A 84 -21.68 -10.72 -5.34
CA GLU A 84 -22.56 -10.50 -6.50
C GLU A 84 -22.85 -11.76 -7.31
N ARG A 85 -21.91 -12.71 -7.33
CA ARG A 85 -22.11 -14.04 -7.92
C ARG A 85 -22.89 -15.00 -7.01
N GLY A 86 -23.25 -14.57 -5.79
CA GLY A 86 -24.01 -15.36 -4.82
C GLY A 86 -23.16 -16.10 -3.80
N ASP A 87 -21.83 -15.99 -3.85
CA ASP A 87 -20.93 -16.54 -2.83
C ASP A 87 -20.81 -15.59 -1.64
N LYS A 88 -21.63 -15.84 -0.62
CA LYS A 88 -21.68 -15.04 0.62
C LYS A 88 -20.63 -15.44 1.65
N ASN A 89 -19.89 -16.52 1.41
CA ASN A 89 -18.92 -17.08 2.35
C ASN A 89 -17.47 -16.84 1.91
N TYR A 90 -17.26 -16.05 0.86
CA TYR A 90 -15.93 -15.68 0.40
C TYR A 90 -15.11 -15.06 1.53
N GLN A 91 -13.99 -15.70 1.86
CA GLN A 91 -13.03 -15.18 2.84
C GLN A 91 -11.92 -14.45 2.13
N ILE A 92 -11.68 -13.21 2.55
CA ILE A 92 -10.50 -12.44 2.13
C ILE A 92 -9.27 -13.13 2.71
N SER A 93 -8.41 -13.68 1.85
CA SER A 93 -7.07 -14.10 2.25
C SER A 93 -6.07 -13.01 1.89
N PHE A 94 -5.27 -12.59 2.86
CA PHE A 94 -4.17 -11.65 2.68
C PHE A 94 -2.87 -12.35 3.08
N THR A 95 -1.90 -12.41 2.18
CA THR A 95 -0.55 -12.90 2.50
C THR A 95 0.40 -11.72 2.35
N PRO A 96 0.83 -11.08 3.45
CA PRO A 96 1.75 -9.96 3.35
C PRO A 96 3.05 -10.39 2.67
N SER A 97 3.60 -9.50 1.85
CA SER A 97 4.94 -9.68 1.29
C SER A 97 5.97 -9.55 2.42
N ASN A 98 6.92 -10.50 2.49
CA ASN A 98 8.03 -10.49 3.44
C ASN A 98 9.04 -9.37 3.14
#